data_AF-A0A383ZES5-F1
#
_entry.id   AF-A0A383ZES5-F1
#
_cell.length_a   1.000
_cell.length_b   1.000
_cell.length_c   1.000
_cell.angle_alpha   90.00
_cell.angle_beta   90.00
_cell.angle_gamma   90.00
#
_symmetry.space_group_name_H-M   'P 1'
#
loop_
_entity.id
_entity.type
_entity.pdbx_description
1 polymer ?
#
loop_
_entity_poly.entity_id
_entity_poly.type
_entity_poly.pdbx_seq_one_letter_code
_entity_poly.pdbx_strand_id
1 'polypeptide(L)'
;MTLALQLPCLRCPLRPDTPSLAGTPPPQPFVLQRLCSKLRLSLLVLGFNILLLVAVCVMGSQRAQLQVELQTLKETFSNFSSSTLMEILALSSHGGSAGDKVTSLEAKLEKQQQDLKADHATLLLHLKHFPVDMRTLACQLAFLQSNGTECCPVSWVDYEGSCYWFSRSGKPWPEAE
;
A
#
# COMPACT_ATOMS: atom_id res chain seq x y z
N MET A 1 94.63 40.87 -17.67
CA MET A 1 95.54 40.62 -16.53
C MET A 1 95.44 39.14 -16.18
N THR A 2 96.56 38.46 -15.84
CA THR A 2 96.67 37.01 -15.51
C THR A 2 96.20 36.03 -16.62
N LEU A 3 97.02 35.10 -17.14
CA LEU A 3 97.60 33.86 -16.56
C LEU A 3 96.54 32.77 -16.31
N ALA A 4 96.74 31.48 -16.64
CA ALA A 4 97.94 30.78 -17.14
C ALA A 4 97.64 29.37 -17.75
N LEU A 5 98.42 28.97 -18.79
CA LEU A 5 99.05 27.64 -19.10
C LEU A 5 98.16 26.36 -19.11
N GLN A 6 98.39 25.26 -19.86
CA GLN A 6 99.37 24.76 -20.87
C GLN A 6 98.60 23.70 -21.75
N LEU A 7 98.95 23.15 -22.94
CA LEU A 7 100.17 22.91 -23.76
C LEU A 7 101.17 21.86 -23.21
N PRO A 8 102.09 21.28 -24.03
CA PRO A 8 102.08 20.97 -25.47
C PRO A 8 101.98 19.43 -25.72
N CYS A 9 101.72 18.82 -26.89
CA CYS A 9 101.93 19.08 -28.33
C CYS A 9 103.23 18.53 -28.99
N LEU A 10 103.01 17.55 -29.90
CA LEU A 10 103.70 17.27 -31.20
C LEU A 10 105.04 16.48 -31.31
N ARG A 11 104.93 15.31 -31.98
CA ARG A 11 105.76 14.66 -33.05
C ARG A 11 107.28 14.44 -32.83
N CYS A 12 107.84 13.22 -32.91
CA CYS A 12 107.93 12.20 -34.00
C CYS A 12 108.93 12.60 -35.14
N PRO A 13 109.52 11.67 -35.96
CA PRO A 13 109.26 10.21 -36.12
C PRO A 13 110.51 9.28 -36.28
N LEU A 14 110.31 7.94 -36.37
CA LEU A 14 110.84 7.08 -37.48
C LEU A 14 110.09 5.71 -37.56
N ARG A 15 110.58 4.75 -38.37
CA ARG A 15 109.81 3.67 -39.04
C ARG A 15 110.72 2.45 -39.39
N PRO A 16 110.20 1.34 -39.94
CA PRO A 16 109.45 0.23 -39.32
C PRO A 16 110.22 -1.11 -39.29
N ASP A 17 109.72 -2.11 -38.55
CA ASP A 17 109.96 -3.53 -38.83
C ASP A 17 108.72 -4.40 -38.49
N THR A 18 108.53 -5.49 -39.23
CA THR A 18 107.50 -6.54 -39.07
C THR A 18 108.13 -7.89 -39.50
N PRO A 19 107.56 -9.10 -39.21
CA PRO A 19 106.19 -9.38 -38.74
C PRO A 19 106.07 -10.44 -37.61
N SER A 20 104.85 -10.65 -37.10
CA SER A 20 104.29 -12.01 -36.91
C SER A 20 102.78 -11.97 -36.58
N LEU A 21 102.08 -13.03 -37.02
CA LEU A 21 100.63 -13.20 -37.06
C LEU A 21 100.03 -13.64 -35.70
N ALA A 22 99.05 -12.92 -35.16
CA ALA A 22 98.17 -13.44 -34.11
C ALA A 22 96.78 -12.74 -34.06
N GLY A 23 95.73 -13.48 -34.43
CA GLY A 23 94.34 -13.30 -33.95
C GLY A 23 93.58 -12.00 -34.30
N THR A 24 92.85 -11.99 -35.42
CA THR A 24 91.79 -10.99 -35.69
C THR A 24 90.42 -11.50 -35.21
N PRO A 25 89.77 -10.88 -34.20
CA PRO A 25 88.39 -11.20 -33.82
C PRO A 25 87.36 -10.47 -34.72
N PRO A 26 86.16 -11.05 -34.95
CA PRO A 26 85.20 -10.52 -35.94
C PRO A 26 84.27 -9.41 -35.39
N PRO A 27 83.89 -8.40 -36.21
CA PRO A 27 83.09 -7.25 -35.76
C PRO A 27 81.56 -7.47 -35.82
N GLN A 28 81.01 -8.57 -35.27
CA GLN A 28 79.55 -8.78 -35.24
C GLN A 28 78.99 -9.43 -33.94
N PRO A 29 78.57 -8.62 -32.95
CA PRO A 29 77.58 -9.01 -31.95
C PRO A 29 76.22 -8.29 -32.12
N PHE A 30 76.21 -7.10 -32.72
CA PHE A 30 75.06 -6.17 -32.72
C PHE A 30 73.79 -6.74 -33.37
N VAL A 31 73.92 -7.56 -34.41
CA VAL A 31 72.75 -8.13 -35.12
C VAL A 31 72.04 -9.16 -34.24
N LEU A 32 72.79 -10.09 -33.65
CA LEU A 32 72.24 -11.11 -32.75
C LEU A 32 71.64 -10.48 -31.48
N GLN A 33 72.30 -9.47 -30.91
CA GLN A 33 71.79 -8.71 -29.77
C GLN A 33 70.51 -7.93 -30.11
N ARG A 34 70.41 -7.35 -31.31
CA ARG A 34 69.21 -6.66 -31.80
C ARG A 34 68.07 -7.63 -32.09
N LEU A 35 68.32 -8.83 -32.62
CA LEU A 35 67.31 -9.88 -32.75
C LEU A 35 66.84 -10.39 -31.39
N CYS A 36 67.75 -10.64 -30.44
CA CYS A 36 67.40 -11.07 -29.09
C CYS A 36 66.55 -10.01 -28.36
N SER A 37 66.89 -8.73 -28.51
CA SER A 37 66.09 -7.62 -28.00
C SER A 37 64.71 -7.54 -28.67
N LYS A 38 64.62 -7.69 -30.00
CA LYS A 38 63.32 -7.76 -30.70
C LYS A 38 62.48 -8.99 -30.28
N LEU A 39 63.10 -10.14 -30.04
CA LEU A 39 62.40 -11.34 -29.58
C LEU A 39 61.85 -11.16 -28.16
N ARG A 40 62.64 -10.59 -27.24
CA ARG A 40 62.19 -10.23 -25.89
C ARG A 40 61.06 -9.19 -25.94
N LEU A 41 61.18 -8.16 -26.77
CA LEU A 41 60.13 -7.15 -26.93
C LEU A 41 58.84 -7.75 -27.51
N SER A 42 58.96 -8.62 -28.52
CA SER A 42 57.84 -9.37 -29.11
C SER A 42 57.12 -10.24 -28.07
N LEU A 43 57.89 -10.97 -27.24
CA LEU A 43 57.34 -11.82 -26.19
C LEU A 43 56.65 -11.02 -25.07
N LEU A 44 57.17 -9.83 -24.75
CA LEU A 44 56.57 -8.90 -23.79
C LEU A 44 55.27 -8.29 -24.34
N VAL A 45 55.26 -7.88 -25.62
CA VAL A 45 54.05 -7.42 -26.33
C VAL A 45 53.00 -8.54 -26.42
N LEU A 46 53.39 -9.76 -26.74
CA LEU A 46 52.50 -10.92 -26.78
C LEU A 46 51.88 -11.21 -25.40
N GLY A 47 52.70 -11.21 -24.35
CA GLY A 47 52.23 -11.36 -22.97
C GLY A 47 51.24 -10.26 -22.57
N PHE A 48 51.49 -9.01 -22.95
CA PHE A 48 50.57 -7.89 -22.68
C PHE A 48 49.25 -8.01 -23.45
N ASN A 49 49.28 -8.50 -24.70
CA ASN A 49 48.05 -8.77 -25.47
C ASN A 49 47.22 -9.91 -24.84
N ILE A 50 47.86 -10.98 -24.37
CA ILE A 50 47.18 -12.08 -23.65
C ILE A 50 46.59 -11.56 -22.33
N LEU A 51 47.32 -10.74 -21.58
CA LEU A 51 46.83 -10.13 -20.33
C LEU A 51 45.62 -9.22 -20.57
N LEU A 52 45.65 -8.38 -21.60
CA LEU A 52 44.51 -7.56 -22.03
C LEU A 52 43.30 -8.42 -22.42
N LEU A 53 43.52 -9.50 -23.19
CA LEU A 53 42.45 -10.41 -23.60
C LEU A 53 41.76 -11.05 -22.40
N VAL A 54 42.54 -11.56 -21.42
CA VAL A 54 41.99 -12.12 -20.17
C VAL A 54 41.20 -11.07 -19.38
N ALA A 55 41.71 -9.84 -19.26
CA ALA A 55 41.00 -8.76 -18.57
C ALA A 55 39.68 -8.41 -19.27
N VAL A 56 39.65 -8.35 -20.61
CA VAL A 56 38.42 -8.11 -21.39
C VAL A 56 37.44 -9.28 -21.25
N CYS A 57 37.90 -10.53 -21.27
CA CYS A 57 37.05 -11.70 -21.04
C CYS A 57 36.40 -11.67 -19.64
N VAL A 58 37.15 -11.34 -18.58
CA VAL A 58 36.62 -11.24 -17.21
C VAL A 58 35.66 -10.06 -17.05
N MET A 59 35.98 -8.89 -17.62
CA MET A 59 35.05 -7.75 -17.63
C MET A 59 33.78 -8.03 -18.43
N GLY A 60 33.87 -8.81 -19.51
CA GLY A 60 32.73 -9.24 -20.32
C GLY A 60 31.82 -10.22 -19.57
N SER A 61 32.39 -11.28 -19.00
CA SER A 61 31.63 -12.30 -18.28
C SER A 61 30.95 -11.74 -17.02
N GLN A 62 31.66 -10.94 -16.22
CA GLN A 62 31.08 -10.30 -15.03
C GLN A 62 29.94 -9.34 -15.39
N ARG A 63 30.05 -8.56 -16.48
CA ARG A 63 28.97 -7.66 -16.93
C ARG A 63 27.74 -8.43 -17.41
N ALA A 64 27.93 -9.51 -18.17
CA ALA A 64 26.83 -10.36 -18.61
C ALA A 64 26.12 -11.02 -17.41
N GLN A 65 26.90 -11.58 -16.47
CA GLN A 65 26.37 -12.20 -15.26
C GLN A 65 25.61 -11.18 -14.40
N LEU A 66 26.18 -9.99 -14.12
CA LEU A 66 25.51 -8.94 -13.34
C LEU A 66 24.22 -8.44 -14.00
N GLN A 67 24.12 -8.39 -15.33
CA GLN A 67 22.86 -8.05 -15.99
C GLN A 67 21.80 -9.15 -15.85
N VAL A 68 22.18 -10.43 -15.91
CA VAL A 68 21.25 -11.54 -15.66
C VAL A 68 20.76 -11.52 -14.20
N GLU A 69 21.66 -11.37 -13.22
CA GLU A 69 21.29 -11.26 -11.79
C GLU A 69 20.39 -10.04 -11.51
N LEU A 70 20.63 -8.90 -12.18
CA LEU A 70 19.75 -7.72 -12.07
C LEU A 70 18.41 -7.90 -12.80
N GLN A 71 18.35 -8.69 -13.89
CA GLN A 71 17.11 -9.04 -14.57
C GLN A 71 16.26 -10.00 -13.73
N THR A 72 16.84 -11.09 -13.20
CA THR A 72 16.12 -12.04 -12.33
C THR A 72 15.68 -11.38 -11.03
N LEU A 73 16.50 -10.51 -10.42
CA LEU A 73 16.11 -9.73 -9.24
C LEU A 73 14.97 -8.74 -9.57
N LYS A 74 15.03 -8.06 -10.73
CA LYS A 74 13.96 -7.16 -11.19
C LYS A 74 12.65 -7.93 -11.42
N GLU A 75 12.72 -9.07 -12.10
CA GLU A 75 11.56 -9.94 -12.36
C GLU A 75 10.96 -10.47 -11.05
N THR A 76 11.80 -10.90 -10.11
CA THR A 76 11.39 -11.30 -8.75
C THR A 76 10.69 -10.15 -8.04
N PHE A 77 11.23 -8.93 -8.08
CA PHE A 77 10.60 -7.74 -7.52
C PHE A 77 9.26 -7.40 -8.18
N SER A 78 9.15 -7.48 -9.52
CA SER A 78 7.87 -7.24 -10.21
C SER A 78 6.83 -8.32 -9.93
N ASN A 79 7.24 -9.58 -9.83
CA ASN A 79 6.35 -10.70 -9.51
C ASN A 79 5.85 -10.62 -8.06
N PHE A 80 6.76 -10.33 -7.11
CA PHE A 80 6.40 -10.11 -5.72
C PHE A 80 5.46 -8.89 -5.57
N SER A 81 5.82 -7.75 -6.17
CA SER A 81 4.99 -6.54 -6.18
C SER A 81 3.59 -6.80 -6.77
N SER A 82 3.51 -7.55 -7.87
CA SER A 82 2.24 -7.96 -8.49
C SER A 82 1.40 -8.85 -7.56
N SER A 83 2.01 -9.85 -6.90
CA SER A 83 1.33 -10.70 -5.91
C SER A 83 0.80 -9.88 -4.74
N THR A 84 1.65 -9.04 -4.13
CA THR A 84 1.26 -8.17 -3.01
C THR A 84 0.14 -7.20 -3.39
N LEU A 85 0.16 -6.64 -4.61
CA LEU A 85 -0.90 -5.76 -5.13
C LEU A 85 -2.22 -6.54 -5.30
N MET A 86 -2.18 -7.74 -5.88
CA MET A 86 -3.36 -8.62 -6.00
C MET A 86 -3.93 -9.04 -4.64
N GLU A 87 -3.07 -9.38 -3.67
CA GLU A 87 -3.47 -9.70 -2.29
C GLU A 87 -4.14 -8.50 -1.60
N ILE A 88 -3.58 -7.30 -1.74
CA ILE A 88 -4.16 -6.04 -1.23
C ILE A 88 -5.53 -5.76 -1.87
N LEU A 89 -5.70 -5.98 -3.18
CA LEU A 89 -6.99 -5.81 -3.85
C LEU A 89 -8.01 -6.85 -3.40
N ALA A 90 -7.61 -8.11 -3.20
CA ALA A 90 -8.49 -9.16 -2.67
C ALA A 90 -8.94 -8.86 -1.23
N LEU A 91 -8.01 -8.43 -0.36
CA LEU A 91 -8.30 -7.98 1.01
C LEU A 91 -9.21 -6.75 1.03
N SER A 92 -8.97 -5.76 0.16
CA SER A 92 -9.80 -4.56 0.01
C SER A 92 -11.23 -4.90 -0.41
N SER A 93 -11.39 -5.77 -1.43
CA SER A 93 -12.69 -6.27 -1.89
C SER A 93 -13.46 -7.04 -0.81
N HIS A 94 -12.76 -7.91 -0.06
CA HIS A 94 -13.34 -8.64 1.05
C HIS A 94 -13.76 -7.70 2.20
N GLY A 95 -12.93 -6.71 2.53
CA GLY A 95 -13.23 -5.68 3.52
C GLY A 95 -14.43 -4.81 3.14
N GLY A 96 -14.54 -4.41 1.87
CA GLY A 96 -15.72 -3.72 1.33
C GLY A 96 -17.00 -4.53 1.51
N SER A 97 -17.00 -5.80 1.07
CA SER A 97 -18.16 -6.68 1.22
C SER A 97 -18.54 -6.98 2.68
N ALA A 98 -17.59 -6.89 3.62
CA ALA A 98 -17.87 -6.93 5.04
C ALA A 98 -18.52 -5.61 5.53
N GLY A 99 -17.99 -4.46 5.10
CA GLY A 99 -18.56 -3.14 5.38
C GLY A 99 -20.01 -3.00 4.89
N ASP A 100 -20.30 -3.40 3.66
CA ASP A 100 -21.65 -3.38 3.07
C ASP A 100 -22.66 -4.22 3.88
N LYS A 101 -22.20 -5.31 4.51
CA LYS A 101 -23.03 -6.16 5.38
C LYS A 101 -23.25 -5.51 6.75
N VAL A 102 -22.26 -4.81 7.30
CA VAL A 102 -22.39 -4.08 8.57
C VAL A 102 -23.37 -2.91 8.40
N THR A 103 -23.24 -2.09 7.37
CA THR A 103 -24.17 -0.97 7.10
C THR A 103 -25.58 -1.48 6.77
N SER A 104 -25.71 -2.61 6.07
CA SER A 104 -27.01 -3.27 5.85
C SER A 104 -27.65 -3.80 7.15
N LEU A 105 -26.85 -4.29 8.11
CA LEU A 105 -27.33 -4.72 9.43
C LEU A 105 -27.72 -3.52 10.31
N GLU A 106 -26.93 -2.44 10.27
CA GLU A 106 -27.20 -1.18 10.96
C GLU A 106 -28.52 -0.56 10.49
N ALA A 107 -28.73 -0.40 9.18
CA ALA A 107 -29.99 0.11 8.62
C ALA A 107 -31.20 -0.79 8.94
N LYS A 108 -31.02 -2.12 9.03
CA LYS A 108 -32.06 -3.05 9.49
C LYS A 108 -32.38 -2.88 10.97
N LEU A 109 -31.36 -2.66 11.81
CA LEU A 109 -31.52 -2.44 13.24
C LEU A 109 -32.22 -1.10 13.53
N GLU A 110 -31.83 -0.03 12.86
CA GLU A 110 -32.52 1.27 12.94
C GLU A 110 -33.99 1.14 12.56
N LYS A 111 -34.29 0.45 11.44
CA LYS A 111 -35.68 0.20 11.05
C LYS A 111 -36.43 -0.61 12.11
N GLN A 112 -35.86 -1.72 12.59
CA GLN A 112 -36.48 -2.53 13.65
C GLN A 112 -36.76 -1.71 14.92
N GLN A 113 -35.87 -0.79 15.29
CA GLN A 113 -36.06 0.12 16.42
C GLN A 113 -37.18 1.15 16.18
N GLN A 114 -37.32 1.65 14.94
CA GLN A 114 -38.41 2.56 14.56
C GLN A 114 -39.76 1.83 14.51
N ASP A 115 -39.82 0.66 13.87
CA ASP A 115 -41.01 -0.20 13.79
C ASP A 115 -41.50 -0.55 15.21
N LEU A 116 -40.61 -1.04 16.10
CA LEU A 116 -40.94 -1.37 17.49
C LEU A 116 -41.43 -0.16 18.30
N LYS A 117 -40.89 1.03 18.03
CA LYS A 117 -41.35 2.29 18.67
C LYS A 117 -42.75 2.70 18.19
N ALA A 118 -43.08 2.46 16.92
CA ALA A 118 -44.42 2.70 16.37
C ALA A 118 -45.44 1.68 16.90
N ASP A 119 -45.07 0.40 16.97
CA ASP A 119 -45.88 -0.65 17.58
C ASP A 119 -46.13 -0.37 19.07
N HIS A 120 -45.10 0.04 19.82
CA HIS A 120 -45.27 0.41 21.24
C HIS A 120 -46.22 1.60 21.42
N ALA A 121 -46.14 2.63 20.57
CA ALA A 121 -47.08 3.75 20.60
C ALA A 121 -48.51 3.31 20.27
N THR A 122 -48.67 2.42 19.29
CA THR A 122 -49.97 1.85 18.87
C THR A 122 -50.58 0.98 19.96
N LEU A 123 -49.80 0.07 20.56
CA LEU A 123 -50.19 -0.76 21.69
C LEU A 123 -50.59 0.09 22.91
N LEU A 124 -49.82 1.14 23.22
CA LEU A 124 -50.15 2.06 24.30
C LEU A 124 -51.48 2.80 24.06
N LEU A 125 -51.80 3.13 22.81
CA LEU A 125 -53.09 3.73 22.41
C LEU A 125 -54.23 2.73 22.58
N HIS A 126 -54.08 1.47 22.14
CA HIS A 126 -55.07 0.42 22.39
C HIS A 126 -55.28 0.15 23.89
N LEU A 127 -54.20 0.12 24.69
CA LEU A 127 -54.24 -0.01 26.15
C LEU A 127 -54.82 1.23 26.87
N LYS A 128 -54.94 2.38 26.17
CA LYS A 128 -55.69 3.56 26.67
C LYS A 128 -57.17 3.51 26.34
N HIS A 129 -57.56 2.86 25.24
CA HIS A 129 -58.96 2.73 24.83
C HIS A 129 -59.68 1.62 25.60
N PHE A 130 -59.08 0.42 25.64
CA PHE A 130 -59.68 -0.79 26.24
C PHE A 130 -60.21 -0.63 27.69
N PRO A 131 -59.54 0.09 28.61
CA PRO A 131 -60.07 0.32 29.97
C PRO A 131 -61.25 1.30 30.01
N VAL A 132 -61.40 2.18 29.02
CA VAL A 132 -62.53 3.10 28.88
C VAL A 132 -63.76 2.34 28.36
N ASP A 133 -63.56 1.44 27.41
CA ASP A 133 -64.61 0.57 26.87
C ASP A 133 -65.10 -0.44 27.92
N MET A 134 -64.17 -1.06 28.66
CA MET A 134 -64.54 -1.98 29.76
C MET A 134 -65.29 -1.28 30.89
N ARG A 135 -64.93 -0.03 31.25
CA ARG A 135 -65.70 0.76 32.23
C ARG A 135 -67.07 1.18 31.68
N THR A 136 -67.13 1.58 30.41
CA THR A 136 -68.38 1.88 29.69
C THR A 136 -69.36 0.71 29.78
N LEU A 137 -68.89 -0.50 29.43
CA LEU A 137 -69.71 -1.71 29.44
C LEU A 137 -70.10 -2.15 30.86
N ALA A 138 -69.19 -1.99 31.84
CA ALA A 138 -69.50 -2.25 33.24
C ALA A 138 -70.59 -1.30 33.78
N CYS A 139 -70.49 0.01 33.51
CA CYS A 139 -71.52 0.98 33.89
C CYS A 139 -72.87 0.72 33.20
N GLN A 140 -72.86 0.31 31.92
CA GLN A 140 -74.10 -0.07 31.22
C GLN A 140 -74.75 -1.32 31.83
N LEU A 141 -73.95 -2.33 32.19
CA LEU A 141 -74.46 -3.55 32.83
C LEU A 141 -75.01 -3.25 34.24
N ALA A 142 -74.30 -2.44 35.04
CA ALA A 142 -74.76 -2.00 36.36
C ALA A 142 -76.04 -1.14 36.27
N PHE A 143 -76.13 -0.23 35.30
CA PHE A 143 -77.35 0.54 35.02
C PHE A 143 -78.55 -0.38 34.75
N LEU A 144 -78.39 -1.39 33.88
CA LEU A 144 -79.45 -2.35 33.57
C LEU A 144 -79.83 -3.26 34.75
N GLN A 145 -78.89 -3.60 35.64
CA GLN A 145 -79.15 -4.42 36.82
C GLN A 145 -79.78 -3.64 38.00
N SER A 146 -79.38 -2.37 38.19
CA SER A 146 -79.78 -1.52 39.33
C SER A 146 -81.02 -0.66 39.09
N ASN A 147 -81.74 -0.86 37.98
CA ASN A 147 -82.77 0.08 37.46
C ASN A 147 -82.24 1.52 37.33
N GLY A 148 -80.96 1.67 36.95
CA GLY A 148 -80.32 2.95 36.64
C GLY A 148 -79.83 3.75 37.84
N THR A 149 -79.60 3.13 39.00
CA THR A 149 -79.25 3.85 40.24
C THR A 149 -77.77 3.85 40.62
N GLU A 150 -76.97 2.88 40.14
CA GLU A 150 -75.55 2.75 40.58
C GLU A 150 -74.51 3.39 39.65
N CYS A 151 -74.84 3.70 38.38
CA CYS A 151 -73.89 4.18 37.38
C CYS A 151 -74.55 5.09 36.33
N CYS A 152 -73.95 6.24 36.03
CA CYS A 152 -74.40 7.10 34.93
C CYS A 152 -74.04 6.54 33.54
N PRO A 153 -74.88 6.74 32.50
CA PRO A 153 -74.57 6.33 31.13
C PRO A 153 -73.41 7.11 30.50
N VAL A 154 -72.84 6.57 29.42
CA VAL A 154 -71.82 7.28 28.62
C VAL A 154 -72.38 8.62 28.12
N SER A 155 -71.54 9.67 28.19
CA SER A 155 -71.85 11.09 27.91
C SER A 155 -72.72 11.82 28.95
N TRP A 156 -73.04 11.18 30.08
CA TRP A 156 -73.62 11.83 31.25
C TRP A 156 -72.53 12.08 32.31
N VAL A 157 -72.74 13.07 33.16
CA VAL A 157 -71.84 13.49 34.25
C VAL A 157 -72.53 13.18 35.58
N ASP A 158 -71.87 12.44 36.47
CA ASP A 158 -72.33 12.28 37.85
C ASP A 158 -72.06 13.56 38.64
N TYR A 159 -73.05 14.02 39.41
CA TYR A 159 -72.90 15.05 40.42
C TYR A 159 -73.91 14.81 41.56
N GLU A 160 -73.42 14.71 42.80
CA GLU A 160 -74.22 14.43 44.01
C GLU A 160 -75.16 13.20 43.88
N GLY A 161 -74.73 12.18 43.12
CA GLY A 161 -75.50 10.94 42.89
C GLY A 161 -76.65 11.11 41.88
N SER A 162 -76.66 12.21 41.12
CA SER A 162 -77.58 12.46 40.02
C SER A 162 -76.82 12.58 38.69
N CYS A 163 -77.36 11.98 37.63
CA CYS A 163 -76.75 12.00 36.31
C CYS A 163 -77.26 13.19 35.47
N TYR A 164 -76.35 14.05 35.03
CA TYR A 164 -76.64 15.23 34.22
C TYR A 164 -76.15 15.05 32.78
N TRP A 165 -76.99 15.43 31.81
CA TRP A 165 -76.61 15.46 30.40
C TRP A 165 -76.37 16.90 29.92
N PHE A 166 -75.30 17.10 29.15
CA PHE A 166 -74.95 18.38 28.56
C PHE A 166 -74.99 18.28 27.04
N SER A 167 -75.98 18.95 26.42
CA SER A 167 -76.06 19.05 24.96
C SER A 167 -74.80 19.71 24.38
N ARG A 168 -74.30 19.14 23.29
CA ARG A 168 -73.20 19.74 22.50
C ARG A 168 -73.69 20.80 21.49
N SER A 169 -75.00 20.99 21.38
CA SER A 169 -75.64 21.98 20.51
C SER A 169 -76.65 22.83 21.30
N GLY A 170 -76.64 24.13 21.05
CA GLY A 170 -77.68 25.02 21.57
C GLY A 170 -79.01 24.70 20.90
N LYS A 171 -80.04 24.43 21.70
CA LYS A 171 -81.43 24.23 21.27
C LYS A 171 -82.31 25.32 21.86
N PRO A 172 -83.35 25.80 21.15
CA PRO A 172 -84.39 26.60 21.79
C PRO A 172 -85.15 25.72 22.79
N TRP A 173 -85.69 26.33 23.85
CA TRP A 173 -86.42 25.61 24.91
C TRP A 173 -87.43 24.54 24.45
N PRO A 174 -88.33 24.77 23.46
CA PRO A 174 -89.25 23.74 22.98
C PRO A 174 -88.62 22.60 22.16
N GLU A 175 -87.29 22.59 21.99
CA GLU A 175 -86.51 21.48 21.41
C GLU A 175 -85.51 20.89 22.44
N ALA A 176 -85.68 21.20 23.73
CA ALA A 176 -84.77 20.85 24.82
C ALA A 176 -85.47 20.16 26.02
N GLU A 177 -86.75 19.80 25.87
CA GLU A 177 -87.57 19.00 26.79
C GLU A 177 -87.83 17.60 26.19
#